data_AF-A0A3Q7UMN7-F1
#
_entry.id   AF-A0A3Q7UMN7-F1
#
_cell.length_a   1.000
_cell.length_b   1.000
_cell.length_c   1.000
_cell.angle_alpha   90.00
_cell.angle_beta   90.00
_cell.angle_gamma   90.00
#
_symmetry.space_group_name_H-M   'P 1'
#
loop_
_entity.id
_entity.type
_entity.pdbx_description
1 polymer ?
#
loop_
_entity_poly.entity_id
_entity_poly.type
_entity_poly.pdbx_seq_one_letter_code
_entity_poly.pdbx_strand_id
1 'polypeptide(L)'
;MVRCSCVWFRKYGNFIDNLRIFTRGGSGGMGYPRLGGEGGKGGDVWVVAHKRMTLKQLKDKYPQKRFVAGEGANSRELFRMATY
;
A
#
# COMPACT_ATOMS: atom_id res chain seq x y z
N MET A 1 19.76 -18.76 39.54
CA MET A 1 18.91 -17.61 39.16
C MET A 1 19.80 -16.61 38.46
N VAL A 2 19.89 -16.64 37.13
CA VAL A 2 20.77 -15.76 36.35
C VAL A 2 19.89 -14.87 35.48
N ARG A 3 19.80 -13.59 35.86
CA ARG A 3 19.19 -12.53 35.04
C ARG A 3 20.14 -12.24 33.89
N CYS A 4 19.98 -12.92 32.77
CA CYS A 4 20.61 -12.55 31.51
C CYS A 4 19.89 -11.34 30.92
N SER A 5 20.06 -10.18 31.54
CA SER A 5 19.70 -8.88 30.95
C SER A 5 20.79 -8.45 29.98
N CYS A 6 20.96 -9.18 28.89
CA CYS A 6 21.70 -8.68 27.73
C CYS A 6 20.71 -8.00 26.81
N VAL A 7 20.18 -6.87 27.28
CA VAL A 7 19.57 -5.88 26.38
C VAL A 7 20.70 -5.32 25.55
N TRP A 8 21.02 -6.03 24.47
CA TRP A 8 21.75 -5.47 23.35
C TRP A 8 20.84 -4.43 22.71
N PHE A 9 20.75 -3.27 23.36
CA PHE A 9 20.38 -2.03 22.72
C PHE A 9 21.34 -1.88 21.55
N ARG A 10 20.88 -2.33 20.37
CA ARG A 10 21.54 -2.14 19.10
C ARG A 10 21.77 -0.64 18.94
N LYS A 11 22.98 -0.21 19.31
CA LYS A 11 23.63 1.04 18.92
C LYS A 11 23.90 1.05 17.42
N TYR A 12 22.85 0.93 16.61
CA TYR A 12 22.90 1.36 15.22
C TYR A 12 22.20 2.71 15.19
N GLY A 13 22.95 3.73 14.74
CA GLY A 13 22.68 5.15 14.93
C GLY A 13 21.24 5.56 14.64
N ASN A 14 20.82 6.63 15.32
CA ASN A 14 19.48 7.20 15.27
C ASN A 14 18.96 7.58 13.88
N PHE A 15 19.77 7.43 12.83
CA PHE A 15 19.52 7.81 11.46
C PHE A 15 19.42 6.57 10.56
N ILE A 16 18.34 6.51 9.77
CA ILE A 16 18.09 5.44 8.80
C ILE A 16 18.26 6.08 7.41
N ASP A 17 19.30 5.68 6.69
CA ASP A 17 19.55 6.14 5.31
C ASP A 17 18.83 5.29 4.26
N ASN A 18 18.54 4.03 4.58
CA ASN A 18 17.99 3.08 3.62
C ASN A 18 16.77 2.38 4.20
N LEU A 19 15.65 2.46 3.47
CA LEU A 19 14.40 1.78 3.82
C LEU A 19 13.85 1.05 2.60
N ARG A 20 13.79 -0.28 2.69
CA ARG A 20 13.11 -1.11 1.69
C ARG A 20 11.61 -1.17 1.99
N ILE A 21 10.80 -0.77 1.03
CA ILE A 21 9.34 -0.84 1.07
C ILE A 21 8.83 -1.83 0.00
N PHE A 22 7.69 -2.44 0.27
CA PHE A 22 6.99 -3.28 -0.70
C PHE A 22 5.81 -2.50 -1.25
N THR A 23 5.82 -2.24 -2.56
CA THR A 23 4.75 -1.56 -3.27
C THR A 23 4.09 -2.53 -4.23
N ARG A 24 2.76 -2.50 -4.28
CA ARG A 24 1.97 -3.27 -5.25
C ARG A 24 0.92 -2.35 -5.87
N GLY A 25 0.94 -2.23 -7.20
CA GLY A 25 -0.14 -1.57 -7.93
C GLY A 25 -1.45 -2.33 -7.78
N GLY A 26 -2.56 -1.62 -7.95
CA GLY A 26 -3.89 -2.18 -7.95
C GLY A 26 -4.08 -3.08 -9.17
N SER A 27 -4.76 -4.21 -8.97
CA SER A 27 -5.27 -5.01 -10.08
C SER A 27 -6.30 -4.19 -10.88
N GLY A 28 -6.33 -4.36 -12.21
CA GLY A 28 -7.44 -3.86 -13.00
C GLY A 28 -8.73 -4.59 -12.63
N GLY A 29 -9.86 -3.88 -12.72
CA GLY A 29 -11.17 -4.47 -12.54
C GLY A 29 -11.48 -5.46 -13.65
N MET A 30 -12.33 -6.44 -13.34
CA MET A 30 -12.84 -7.39 -14.32
C MET A 30 -13.86 -6.70 -15.23
N GLY A 31 -13.65 -6.81 -16.54
CA GLY A 31 -14.63 -6.41 -17.56
C GLY A 31 -15.77 -7.42 -17.71
N TYR A 32 -16.79 -7.05 -18.47
CA TYR A 32 -17.92 -7.89 -18.85
C TYR A 32 -17.97 -8.02 -20.38
N PRO A 33 -17.18 -8.94 -20.97
CA PRO A 33 -16.97 -9.01 -22.42
C PRO A 33 -18.26 -9.20 -23.22
N ARG A 34 -19.26 -9.87 -22.64
CA ARG A 34 -20.56 -10.14 -23.28
C ARG A 34 -21.38 -8.89 -23.57
N LEU A 35 -21.16 -7.81 -22.82
CA LEU A 35 -21.85 -6.53 -22.97
C LEU A 35 -20.89 -5.41 -23.38
N GLY A 36 -19.67 -5.75 -23.79
CA GLY A 36 -18.61 -4.77 -24.09
C GLY A 36 -18.15 -3.96 -22.88
N GLY A 37 -18.42 -4.42 -21.66
CA GLY A 37 -18.01 -3.73 -20.45
C GLY A 37 -16.50 -3.83 -20.23
N GLU A 38 -15.81 -2.70 -20.21
CA GLU A 38 -14.40 -2.65 -19.81
C GLU A 38 -14.27 -2.54 -18.29
N GLY A 39 -13.29 -3.26 -17.74
CA GLY A 39 -12.94 -3.15 -16.33
C GLY A 39 -12.19 -1.85 -16.04
N GLY A 40 -12.39 -1.28 -14.86
CA GLY A 40 -11.70 -0.06 -14.44
C GLY A 40 -10.20 -0.26 -14.27
N LYS A 41 -9.42 0.79 -14.49
CA LYS A 41 -7.96 0.77 -14.22
C LYS A 41 -7.69 0.55 -12.73
N GLY A 42 -6.67 -0.25 -12.43
CA GLY A 42 -6.16 -0.44 -11.08
C GLY A 42 -5.47 0.83 -10.57
N GLY A 43 -5.40 0.98 -9.25
CA GLY A 43 -4.75 2.15 -8.65
C GLY A 43 -3.22 2.11 -8.76
N ASP A 44 -2.60 3.28 -8.77
CA ASP A 44 -1.14 3.43 -8.80
C ASP A 44 -0.57 3.75 -7.42
N VAL A 45 0.71 3.37 -7.19
CA VAL A 45 1.45 3.73 -5.98
C VAL A 45 2.56 4.71 -6.35
N TRP A 46 2.53 5.90 -5.74
CA TRP A 46 3.50 6.96 -5.99
C TRP A 46 4.30 7.28 -4.74
N VAL A 47 5.58 7.59 -4.93
CA VAL A 47 6.44 8.11 -3.86
C VAL A 47 6.62 9.60 -4.09
N VAL A 48 6.17 10.41 -3.14
CA VAL A 48 6.30 11.87 -3.18
C VAL A 48 7.32 12.32 -2.15
N ALA A 49 8.34 13.04 -2.59
CA ALA A 49 9.35 13.58 -1.71
C ALA A 49 8.79 14.78 -0.91
N HIS A 50 8.97 14.77 0.41
CA HIS A 50 8.54 15.85 1.29
C HIS A 50 9.71 16.33 2.16
N LYS A 51 9.99 17.64 2.16
CA LYS A 51 11.21 18.22 2.77
C LYS A 51 11.42 17.93 4.26
N ARG A 52 10.36 17.65 5.01
CA ARG A 52 10.40 17.43 6.47
C ARG A 52 10.18 15.97 6.89
N MET A 53 10.14 15.03 5.94
CA MET A 53 9.88 13.62 6.23
C MET A 53 11.18 12.82 6.21
N THR A 54 11.47 12.09 7.29
CA THR A 54 12.64 11.20 7.36
C THR A 54 12.23 9.74 7.21
N LEU A 55 13.16 8.89 6.75
CA LEU A 55 12.91 7.45 6.58
C LEU A 55 12.63 6.74 7.92
N LYS A 56 13.16 7.28 9.03
CA LYS A 56 12.85 6.79 10.38
C LYS A 56 11.38 7.00 10.72
N GLN A 57 10.86 8.22 10.54
CA GLN A 57 9.45 8.51 10.76
C GLN A 57 8.53 7.69 9.86
N LEU A 58 8.94 7.43 8.61
CA LEU A 58 8.16 6.62 7.68
C LEU A 58 8.08 5.15 8.13
N LYS A 59 9.19 4.58 8.61
CA LYS A 59 9.23 3.24 9.20
C LYS A 59 8.37 3.14 10.45
N ASP A 60 8.46 4.13 11.34
CA ASP A 60 7.74 4.13 12.61
C ASP A 60 6.23 4.26 12.39
N LYS A 61 5.81 5.09 11.41
CA LYS A 61 4.40 5.26 11.03
C LYS A 61 3.82 4.05 10.30
N TYR A 62 4.63 3.35 9.49
CA TYR A 62 4.19 2.20 8.69
C TYR A 62 5.09 0.98 8.94
N PRO A 63 4.92 0.29 10.07
CA PRO A 63 5.78 -0.84 10.45
C PRO A 63 5.67 -2.03 9.49
N GLN A 64 4.52 -2.20 8.84
CA GLN A 64 4.29 -3.25 7.86
C GLN A 64 5.04 -3.01 6.53
N LYS A 65 5.45 -1.76 6.25
CA LYS A 65 6.19 -1.35 5.03
C LYS A 65 5.55 -1.81 3.71
N ARG A 66 4.24 -2.07 3.71
CA ARG A 66 3.46 -2.56 2.57
C ARG A 66 2.49 -1.48 2.16
N PHE A 67 2.60 -1.03 0.91
CA PHE A 67 1.69 -0.08 0.30
C PHE A 67 1.07 -0.75 -0.93
N VAL A 68 -0.22 -1.04 -0.84
CA VAL A 68 -0.98 -1.71 -1.91
C VAL A 68 -2.03 -0.73 -2.39
N ALA A 69 -2.03 -0.44 -3.69
CA ALA A 69 -3.07 0.39 -4.28
C ALA A 69 -4.38 -0.42 -4.43
N GLY A 70 -5.50 0.31 -4.42
CA GLY A 70 -6.83 -0.29 -4.54
C GLY A 70 -7.07 -0.94 -5.90
N GLU A 71 -7.91 -1.98 -5.90
CA GLU A 71 -8.33 -2.65 -7.13
C GLU A 71 -9.23 -1.74 -7.98
N GLY A 72 -9.18 -1.93 -9.29
CA GLY A 72 -10.03 -1.22 -10.25
C GLY A 72 -11.49 -1.65 -10.12
N ALA A 73 -12.40 -0.75 -10.47
CA ALA A 73 -13.83 -1.03 -10.41
C ALA A 73 -14.23 -2.13 -11.41
N ASN A 74 -14.94 -3.16 -10.94
CA ASN A 74 -15.50 -4.19 -11.80
C ASN A 74 -16.70 -3.65 -12.58
N SER A 75 -16.79 -3.95 -13.87
CA SER A 75 -17.99 -3.63 -14.65
C SER A 75 -19.15 -4.51 -14.16
N ARG A 76 -20.24 -3.90 -13.70
CA ARG A 76 -21.48 -4.60 -13.32
C ARG A 76 -22.57 -4.27 -14.32
N GLU A 77 -23.33 -5.29 -14.73
CA GLU A 77 -24.61 -5.13 -15.39
C GLU A 77 -25.59 -4.51 -14.36
N LEU A 78 -25.61 -3.19 -14.28
CA LEU A 78 -26.65 -2.50 -13.51
C LEU A 78 -27.86 -2.44 -14.43
N PHE A 79 -28.64 -3.53 -14.42
CA PHE A 79 -30.05 -3.47 -14.75
C PHE A 79 -30.67 -2.47 -13.76
N ARG A 80 -30.62 -1.18 -14.12
CA ARG A 80 -31.43 -0.14 -13.51
C ARG A 80 -32.86 -0.51 -13.85
N MET A 81 -33.45 -1.43 -13.09
CA MET A 81 -34.89 -1.42 -12.91
C MET A 81 -35.22 -0.06 -12.31
N ALA A 82 -35.94 0.71 -13.12
CA ALA A 82 -36.81 1.80 -12.73
C ALA A 82 -37.14 1.79 -11.23
N THR A 83 -36.55 2.71 -10.47
CA THR A 83 -37.29 3.36 -9.40
C THR A 83 -38.09 4.48 -10.07
N TYR A 84 -39.40 4.24 -10.21
CA TYR A 84 -40.41 5.26 -10.42
C TYR A 84 -40.47 6.20 -9.21
#